data_AF-A0A524K8S4-F1
#
_entry.id   AF-A0A524K8S4-F1
#
_cell.length_a   1.000
_cell.length_b   1.000
_cell.length_c   1.000
_cell.angle_alpha   90.00
_cell.angle_beta   90.00
_cell.angle_gamma   90.00
#
_symmetry.space_group_name_H-M   'P 1'
#
loop_
_entity.id
_entity.type
_entity.pdbx_description
1 polymer ?
#
loop_
_entity_poly.entity_id
_entity_poly.type
_entity_poly.pdbx_seq_one_letter_code
_entity_poly.pdbx_strand_id
1 'polypeptide(L)'
;MKKLSKFITILLLISLIFSACKKPSNKPDDDPIITPDPNDNVDPLPATYTVGNTNGNLNNGGRFAGADGWVYYSASQYIPEVSVLNPEYGLWKVKPDGSQLKKLGSYDTRSLNVYAGRIYFLHNGISSLGLDGTGLIDRIGNVDPVPNQDFLILNDWIVFPNNT
;
A
#
# COMPACT_ATOMS: atom_id res chain seq x y z
N MET A 1 9.74 -4.93 51.44
CA MET A 1 10.42 -5.83 50.50
C MET A 1 9.65 -6.11 49.19
N LYS A 2 8.32 -6.33 49.20
CA LYS A 2 7.54 -6.63 47.97
C LYS A 2 7.51 -5.50 46.89
N LYS A 3 7.65 -4.23 47.30
CA LYS A 3 7.67 -3.08 46.35
C LYS A 3 9.00 -2.94 45.58
N LEU A 4 10.12 -3.33 46.20
CA LEU A 4 11.45 -3.25 45.59
C LEU A 4 11.63 -4.34 44.50
N SER A 5 11.08 -5.54 44.75
CA SER A 5 11.05 -6.63 43.77
C SER A 5 10.30 -6.24 42.49
N LYS A 6 9.10 -5.64 42.60
CA LYS A 6 8.33 -5.20 41.43
C LYS A 6 9.04 -4.11 40.60
N PHE A 7 9.78 -3.23 41.26
CA PHE A 7 10.52 -2.15 40.58
C PHE A 7 11.70 -2.70 39.77
N ILE A 8 12.42 -3.69 40.32
CA ILE A 8 13.52 -4.37 39.63
C ILE A 8 13.01 -5.18 38.43
N THR A 9 11.85 -5.83 38.54
CA THR A 9 11.25 -6.59 37.42
C THR A 9 10.84 -5.68 36.25
N ILE A 10 10.32 -4.48 36.54
CA ILE A 10 9.95 -3.50 35.50
C ILE A 10 11.20 -2.95 34.78
N LEU A 11 12.27 -2.67 35.52
CA LEU A 11 13.53 -2.19 34.94
C LEU A 11 14.18 -3.23 34.01
N LEU A 12 14.15 -4.52 34.38
CA LEU A 12 14.66 -5.60 33.54
C LEU A 12 13.83 -5.76 32.25
N LEU A 13 12.50 -5.65 32.34
CA LEU A 13 11.62 -5.67 31.16
C LEU A 13 11.87 -4.51 30.21
N ILE A 14 12.10 -3.30 30.72
CA ILE A 14 12.41 -2.12 29.89
C ILE A 14 13.77 -2.28 29.17
N SER A 15 14.77 -2.89 29.83
CA SER A 15 16.08 -3.11 29.22
C SER A 15 16.06 -4.10 28.03
N LEU A 16 15.10 -5.03 28.02
CA LEU A 16 14.91 -5.99 26.92
C LEU A 16 14.31 -5.32 25.67
N ILE A 17 13.59 -4.20 25.81
CA ILE A 17 12.96 -3.49 24.69
C ILE A 17 14.01 -2.68 23.89
N PHE A 18 15.10 -2.25 24.52
CA PHE A 18 16.15 -1.45 23.86
C PHE A 18 17.22 -2.28 23.13
N SER A 19 17.20 -3.61 23.21
CA SER A 19 18.20 -4.47 22.55
C SER A 19 17.82 -4.97 21.15
N ALA A 20 16.62 -4.59 20.64
CA ALA A 20 16.08 -5.14 19.40
C ALA A 20 16.15 -4.19 18.17
N CYS A 21 17.00 -3.16 18.19
CA CYS A 21 17.36 -2.41 16.98
C CYS A 21 18.75 -2.80 16.50
N LYS A 22 18.91 -4.04 16.00
CA LYS A 22 19.98 -4.31 15.03
C LYS A 22 19.56 -3.66 13.72
N LYS A 23 20.19 -2.52 13.41
CA LYS A 23 20.12 -1.91 12.08
C LYS A 23 20.51 -3.02 11.07
N PRO A 24 19.65 -3.37 10.10
CA PRO A 24 20.06 -4.32 9.08
C PRO A 24 21.28 -3.72 8.38
N SER A 25 22.38 -4.48 8.36
CA SER A 25 23.55 -4.20 7.55
C SER A 25 23.16 -4.45 6.10
N ASN A 26 22.39 -3.53 5.52
CA ASN A 26 22.26 -3.44 4.08
C ASN A 26 23.60 -2.91 3.60
N LYS A 27 24.55 -3.82 3.38
CA LYS A 27 25.53 -3.58 2.34
C LYS A 27 24.69 -3.42 1.07
N PRO A 28 24.83 -2.33 0.30
CA PRO A 28 24.24 -2.29 -1.02
C PRO A 28 24.75 -3.55 -1.71
N ASP A 29 23.84 -4.42 -2.17
CA ASP A 29 24.25 -5.41 -3.15
C ASP A 29 24.87 -4.58 -4.28
N ASP A 30 26.10 -4.93 -4.66
CA ASP A 30 26.80 -4.34 -5.80
C ASP A 30 26.11 -4.82 -7.09
N ASP A 31 24.81 -4.55 -7.21
CA ASP A 31 24.09 -4.60 -8.46
C ASP A 31 24.89 -3.71 -9.41
N PRO A 32 25.25 -4.20 -10.60
CA PRO A 32 26.00 -3.42 -11.55
C PRO A 32 25.25 -2.11 -11.77
N ILE A 33 25.93 -0.99 -11.51
CA ILE A 33 25.49 0.31 -11.98
C ILE A 33 25.33 0.15 -13.48
N ILE A 34 24.09 0.05 -13.94
CA ILE A 34 23.78 0.09 -15.36
C ILE A 34 24.15 1.50 -15.79
N THR A 35 25.38 1.68 -16.25
CA THR A 35 25.78 2.90 -16.93
C THR A 35 24.97 2.94 -18.22
N PRO A 36 24.15 3.97 -18.46
CA PRO A 36 23.40 4.07 -19.70
C PRO A 36 24.37 3.95 -20.88
N ASP A 37 24.02 3.14 -21.88
CA ASP A 37 24.80 3.04 -23.11
C ASP A 37 24.87 4.45 -23.72
N PRO A 38 26.07 5.00 -23.96
CA PRO A 38 26.22 6.35 -24.51
C PRO A 38 25.63 6.52 -25.91
N ASN A 39 25.19 5.44 -26.57
CA ASN A 39 24.51 5.47 -27.87
C ASN A 39 22.98 5.29 -27.78
N ASP A 40 22.44 5.04 -26.59
CA ASP A 40 21.01 4.96 -26.40
C ASP A 40 20.46 6.39 -26.27
N ASN A 41 19.75 6.87 -27.30
CA ASN A 41 18.94 8.09 -27.25
C ASN A 41 17.68 7.85 -26.40
N VAL A 42 17.85 7.28 -25.21
CA VAL A 42 16.79 7.10 -24.23
C VAL A 42 16.69 8.43 -23.50
N ASP A 43 15.55 9.09 -23.67
CA ASP A 43 15.19 10.28 -22.90
C ASP A 43 15.56 10.04 -21.43
N PRO A 44 16.32 10.95 -20.78
CA PRO A 44 16.79 10.71 -19.42
C PRO A 44 15.59 10.40 -18.53
N LEU A 45 15.58 9.19 -17.97
CA LEU A 45 14.55 8.74 -17.04
C LEU A 45 14.35 9.84 -15.98
N PRO A 46 13.12 10.37 -15.80
CA PRO A 46 12.90 11.48 -14.87
C PRO A 46 13.44 11.13 -13.49
N ALA A 47 14.19 12.07 -12.91
CA ALA A 47 14.98 11.88 -11.69
C ALA A 47 14.15 11.49 -10.45
N THR A 48 12.82 11.58 -10.52
CA THR A 48 11.88 11.13 -9.49
C THR A 48 10.57 10.71 -10.13
N TYR A 49 10.08 9.51 -9.79
CA TYR A 49 8.72 9.08 -10.13
C TYR A 49 7.83 9.21 -8.90
N THR A 50 6.59 9.66 -9.12
CA THR A 50 5.54 9.56 -8.11
C THR A 50 4.84 8.22 -8.28
N VAL A 51 4.80 7.44 -7.21
CA VAL A 51 4.10 6.14 -7.19
C VAL A 51 2.84 6.23 -6.35
N GLY A 52 1.77 5.60 -6.82
CA GLY A 52 0.50 5.55 -6.08
C GLY A 52 0.53 4.61 -4.88
N ASN A 53 1.47 3.66 -4.84
CA ASN A 53 1.70 2.78 -3.71
C ASN A 53 3.16 2.31 -3.67
N THR A 54 3.56 1.67 -2.58
CA THR A 54 4.89 1.06 -2.44
C THR A 54 4.90 -0.37 -2.96
N ASN A 55 6.05 -0.83 -3.46
CA ASN A 55 6.24 -2.22 -3.91
C ASN A 55 5.92 -3.23 -2.80
N GLY A 56 6.28 -2.92 -1.55
CA GLY A 56 5.99 -3.77 -0.40
C GLY A 56 4.48 -3.97 -0.18
N ASN A 57 3.68 -2.93 -0.37
CA ASN A 57 2.22 -3.04 -0.22
C ASN A 57 1.60 -3.82 -1.38
N LEU A 58 2.01 -3.57 -2.62
CA LEU A 58 1.48 -4.28 -3.80
C LEU A 58 1.81 -5.77 -3.74
N ASN A 59 3.02 -6.16 -3.35
CA ASN A 59 3.37 -7.57 -3.12
C ASN A 59 2.55 -8.25 -2.01
N ASN A 60 1.88 -7.48 -1.15
CA ASN A 60 0.94 -7.95 -0.12
C ASN A 60 -0.52 -7.68 -0.52
N GLY A 61 -0.82 -7.67 -1.82
CA GLY A 61 -2.16 -7.54 -2.39
C GLY A 61 -2.70 -6.10 -2.44
N GLY A 62 -1.86 -5.11 -2.15
CA GLY A 62 -2.20 -3.69 -2.23
C GLY A 62 -3.41 -3.31 -1.38
N ARG A 63 -3.58 -3.93 -0.20
CA ARG A 63 -4.74 -3.66 0.68
C ARG A 63 -4.65 -2.35 1.44
N PHE A 64 -3.50 -1.67 1.37
CA PHE A 64 -3.24 -0.38 2.01
C PHE A 64 -2.49 0.54 1.06
N ALA A 65 -2.80 1.84 1.11
CA ALA A 65 -2.04 2.90 0.45
C ALA A 65 -2.01 4.14 1.36
N GLY A 66 -0.87 4.82 1.45
CA GLY A 66 -0.71 6.04 2.24
C GLY A 66 -0.50 7.25 1.35
N ALA A 67 -1.23 8.35 1.60
CA ALA A 67 -1.05 9.61 0.90
C ALA A 67 -1.56 10.78 1.75
N ASP A 68 -0.90 11.93 1.70
CA ASP A 68 -1.33 13.19 2.32
C ASP A 68 -1.76 13.06 3.80
N GLY A 69 -1.04 12.23 4.56
CA GLY A 69 -1.31 11.99 5.98
C GLY A 69 -2.59 11.19 6.24
N TRP A 70 -3.03 10.38 5.28
CA TRP A 70 -4.12 9.42 5.39
C TRP A 70 -3.64 8.01 5.03
N VAL A 71 -4.30 7.02 5.61
CA VAL A 71 -4.22 5.61 5.19
C VAL A 71 -5.55 5.23 4.56
N TYR A 72 -5.49 4.72 3.35
CA TYR A 72 -6.60 4.14 2.61
C TYR A 72 -6.45 2.63 2.65
N TYR A 73 -7.53 1.90 2.94
CA TYR A 73 -7.44 0.46 3.06
C TYR A 73 -8.73 -0.24 2.64
N SER A 74 -8.57 -1.49 2.19
CA SER A 74 -9.70 -2.37 1.86
C SER A 74 -9.94 -3.37 2.97
N ALA A 75 -11.13 -3.35 3.54
CA ALA A 75 -11.63 -4.41 4.39
C ALA A 75 -12.27 -5.49 3.49
N SER A 76 -11.75 -6.73 3.54
CA SER A 76 -12.25 -7.82 2.70
C SER A 76 -13.68 -8.21 3.06
N GLN A 77 -14.45 -8.60 2.05
CA GLN A 77 -15.81 -9.12 2.21
C GLN A 77 -15.84 -10.50 2.84
N TYR A 78 -14.82 -11.33 2.60
CA TYR A 78 -14.77 -12.70 3.09
C TYR A 78 -13.68 -12.84 4.15
N ILE A 79 -14.03 -13.43 5.30
CA ILE A 79 -13.08 -13.76 6.37
C ILE A 79 -12.82 -15.28 6.31
N PRO A 80 -11.67 -15.73 5.80
CA PRO A 80 -11.40 -17.16 5.59
C PRO A 80 -11.47 -17.98 6.88
N GLU A 81 -10.92 -17.47 7.97
CA GLU A 81 -10.84 -18.15 9.28
C GLU A 81 -12.19 -18.59 9.83
N VAL A 82 -13.26 -17.84 9.53
CA VAL A 82 -14.60 -18.08 10.09
C VAL A 82 -15.65 -18.33 9.01
N SER A 83 -15.29 -18.26 7.73
CA SER A 83 -16.20 -18.47 6.59
C SER A 83 -17.47 -17.62 6.65
N VAL A 84 -17.38 -16.41 7.21
CA VAL A 84 -18.49 -15.45 7.27
C VAL A 84 -18.20 -14.22 6.41
N LEU A 85 -19.27 -13.56 5.99
CA LEU A 85 -19.19 -12.25 5.35
C LEU A 85 -18.90 -11.19 6.41
N ASN A 86 -17.95 -10.31 6.10
CA ASN A 86 -17.67 -9.13 6.90
C ASN A 86 -18.71 -8.04 6.58
N PRO A 87 -19.62 -7.67 7.51
CA PRO A 87 -20.57 -6.59 7.24
C PRO A 87 -19.88 -5.22 7.04
N GLU A 88 -18.66 -5.07 7.55
CA GLU A 88 -17.85 -3.86 7.47
C GLU A 88 -16.88 -3.86 6.27
N TYR A 89 -17.08 -4.75 5.29
CA TYR A 89 -16.29 -4.76 4.06
C TYR A 89 -16.40 -3.43 3.31
N GLY A 90 -15.35 -3.08 2.58
CA GLY A 90 -15.35 -1.89 1.75
C GLY A 90 -14.01 -1.17 1.68
N LEU A 91 -14.05 -0.02 1.03
CA LEU A 91 -12.95 0.93 0.97
C LEU A 91 -13.11 1.96 2.07
N TRP A 92 -12.06 2.16 2.84
CA TRP A 92 -12.03 3.03 4.01
C TRP A 92 -10.84 3.99 3.94
N LYS A 93 -10.94 5.08 4.71
CA LYS A 93 -9.80 5.93 5.04
C LYS A 93 -9.76 6.28 6.51
N VAL A 94 -8.56 6.49 7.05
CA VAL A 94 -8.32 6.80 8.45
C VAL A 94 -7.04 7.62 8.61
N LYS A 95 -6.94 8.43 9.67
CA LYS A 95 -5.66 9.04 10.04
C LYS A 95 -4.71 7.98 10.64
N PRO A 96 -3.38 8.16 10.53
CA PRO A 96 -2.43 7.19 11.11
C PRO A 96 -2.56 6.97 12.62
N ASP A 97 -3.12 7.94 13.35
CA ASP A 97 -3.44 7.84 14.78
C ASP A 97 -4.77 7.09 15.07
N GLY A 98 -5.45 6.60 14.03
CA GLY A 98 -6.74 5.92 14.11
C GLY A 98 -7.95 6.85 14.16
N SER A 99 -7.75 8.17 14.22
CA SER A 99 -8.85 9.14 14.22
C SER A 99 -9.47 9.29 12.83
N GLN A 100 -10.67 9.89 12.78
CA GLN A 100 -11.37 10.24 11.54
C GLN A 100 -11.59 9.07 10.56
N LEU A 101 -11.84 7.87 11.10
CA LEU A 101 -12.24 6.71 10.31
C LEU A 101 -13.52 7.03 9.50
N LYS A 102 -13.46 6.80 8.20
CA LYS A 102 -14.59 7.00 7.28
C LYS A 102 -14.65 5.91 6.22
N LYS A 103 -15.83 5.32 6.03
CA LYS A 103 -16.14 4.45 4.88
C LYS A 103 -16.32 5.30 3.63
N LEU A 104 -15.65 4.95 2.55
CA LEU A 104 -15.76 5.62 1.24
C LEU A 104 -16.73 4.88 0.32
N GLY A 105 -16.90 3.57 0.51
CA GLY A 105 -17.94 2.79 -0.14
C GLY A 105 -17.80 1.29 0.11
N SER A 106 -18.83 0.53 -0.24
CA SER A 106 -18.89 -0.93 -0.06
C SER A 106 -18.39 -1.64 -1.31
N TYR A 107 -17.09 -1.54 -1.56
CA TYR A 107 -16.41 -2.17 -2.69
C TYR A 107 -15.41 -3.21 -2.16
N ASP A 108 -15.43 -4.44 -2.68
CA ASP A 108 -14.30 -5.35 -2.46
C ASP A 108 -13.18 -4.97 -3.43
N THR A 109 -12.09 -4.44 -2.87
CA THR A 109 -11.03 -3.79 -3.65
C THR A 109 -9.66 -4.35 -3.32
N ARG A 110 -8.77 -4.40 -4.32
CA ARG A 110 -7.35 -4.72 -4.13
C ARG A 110 -6.46 -3.80 -4.95
N SER A 111 -5.15 -3.92 -4.80
CA SER A 111 -4.17 -3.16 -5.60
C SER A 111 -4.38 -1.65 -5.48
N LEU A 112 -4.67 -1.17 -4.27
CA LEU A 112 -4.92 0.24 -4.02
C LEU A 112 -3.71 1.08 -4.43
N ASN A 113 -3.98 2.21 -5.07
CA ASN A 113 -3.01 3.24 -5.38
C ASN A 113 -3.66 4.60 -5.11
N VAL A 114 -2.92 5.59 -4.62
CA VAL A 114 -3.43 6.95 -4.42
C VAL A 114 -2.54 7.93 -5.16
N TYR A 115 -3.12 8.65 -6.12
CA TYR A 115 -2.39 9.58 -6.97
C TYR A 115 -3.31 10.71 -7.43
N ALA A 116 -2.75 11.93 -7.49
CA ALA A 116 -3.43 13.12 -8.01
C ALA A 116 -4.89 13.31 -7.51
N GLY A 117 -5.13 13.13 -6.21
CA GLY A 117 -6.45 13.32 -5.61
C GLY A 117 -7.46 12.21 -5.87
N ARG A 118 -7.02 11.03 -6.33
CA ARG A 118 -7.87 9.86 -6.56
C ARG A 118 -7.27 8.59 -5.96
N ILE A 119 -8.16 7.67 -5.62
CA ILE A 119 -7.85 6.29 -5.23
C ILE A 119 -8.12 5.44 -6.46
N TYR A 120 -7.14 4.68 -6.91
CA TYR A 120 -7.25 3.69 -7.98
C TYR A 120 -7.23 2.30 -7.37
N PHE A 121 -8.05 1.39 -7.87
CA PHE A 121 -8.15 0.05 -7.31
C PHE A 121 -8.74 -0.94 -8.31
N LEU A 122 -8.54 -2.22 -8.04
CA LEU A 122 -9.22 -3.29 -8.77
C LEU A 122 -10.57 -3.60 -8.12
N HIS A 123 -11.62 -3.59 -8.95
CA HIS A 123 -12.97 -4.06 -8.61
C HIS A 123 -13.58 -4.82 -9.81
N ASN A 124 -14.12 -4.11 -10.80
CA ASN A 124 -14.66 -4.65 -12.07
C ASN A 124 -13.70 -4.39 -13.27
N GLY A 125 -12.40 -4.45 -12.99
CA GLY A 125 -11.34 -3.81 -13.76
C GLY A 125 -10.65 -2.75 -12.91
N ILE A 126 -9.87 -1.87 -13.54
CA ILE A 126 -9.26 -0.75 -12.83
C ILE A 126 -10.30 0.36 -12.68
N SER A 127 -10.64 0.69 -11.45
CA SER A 127 -11.61 1.73 -11.09
C SER A 127 -10.89 2.91 -10.42
N SER A 128 -11.55 4.05 -10.29
CA SER A 128 -11.08 5.12 -9.41
C SER A 128 -12.18 5.87 -8.67
N LEU A 129 -11.83 6.45 -7.53
CA LEU A 129 -12.74 7.20 -6.66
C LEU A 129 -12.04 8.46 -6.13
N GLY A 130 -12.77 9.55 -5.94
CA GLY A 130 -12.25 10.73 -5.23
C GLY A 130 -11.92 10.42 -3.77
N LEU A 131 -10.96 11.15 -3.19
CA LEU A 131 -10.53 10.93 -1.79
C LEU A 131 -11.62 11.18 -0.74
N ASP A 132 -12.72 11.82 -1.12
CA ASP A 132 -13.89 12.07 -0.28
C ASP A 132 -14.94 10.93 -0.36
N GLY A 133 -14.77 10.00 -1.30
CA GLY A 133 -15.70 8.90 -1.57
C GLY A 133 -16.67 9.17 -2.73
N THR A 134 -16.49 10.25 -3.50
CA THR A 134 -17.39 10.60 -4.61
C THR A 134 -16.73 10.43 -5.97
N GLY A 135 -17.53 10.52 -7.05
CA GLY A 135 -17.01 10.51 -8.42
C GLY A 135 -16.38 9.17 -8.82
N LEU A 136 -17.05 8.06 -8.50
CA LEU A 136 -16.64 6.72 -8.91
C LEU A 136 -16.57 6.65 -10.44
N ILE A 137 -15.44 6.19 -10.94
CA ILE A 137 -15.26 5.70 -12.31
C ILE A 137 -15.08 4.19 -12.16
N ASP A 138 -16.14 3.43 -12.47
CA ASP A 138 -16.16 1.98 -12.21
C ASP A 138 -15.17 1.21 -13.09
N ARG A 139 -14.80 1.77 -14.25
CA ARG A 139 -13.83 1.16 -15.17
C ARG A 139 -13.08 2.20 -15.99
N ILE A 140 -11.75 2.20 -15.89
CA ILE A 140 -10.84 3.05 -16.64
C ILE A 140 -10.34 2.26 -17.86
N GLY A 141 -10.77 2.68 -19.05
CA GLY A 141 -10.39 2.05 -20.29
C GLY A 141 -10.97 0.64 -20.49
N ASN A 142 -10.45 -0.06 -21.49
CA ASN A 142 -10.93 -1.39 -21.91
C ASN A 142 -9.95 -2.53 -21.56
N VAL A 143 -8.89 -2.25 -20.80
CA VAL A 143 -7.89 -3.25 -20.44
C VAL A 143 -8.15 -3.73 -19.02
N ASP A 144 -8.43 -5.03 -18.90
CA ASP A 144 -8.46 -5.69 -17.60
C ASP A 144 -7.07 -6.24 -17.29
N PRO A 145 -6.49 -5.89 -16.13
CA PRO A 145 -5.38 -6.65 -15.61
C PRO A 145 -5.80 -8.11 -15.49
N VAL A 146 -4.89 -9.01 -15.79
CA VAL A 146 -5.12 -10.44 -15.62
C VAL A 146 -5.66 -10.69 -14.21
N PRO A 147 -6.68 -11.55 -14.03
CA PRO A 147 -7.20 -11.85 -12.70
C PRO A 147 -6.05 -12.17 -11.74
N ASN A 148 -6.04 -11.49 -10.60
CA ASN A 148 -5.05 -11.61 -9.52
C ASN A 148 -3.69 -10.96 -9.78
N GLN A 149 -3.58 -10.07 -10.79
CA GLN A 149 -2.41 -9.22 -10.93
C GLN A 149 -2.65 -7.81 -10.39
N ASP A 150 -1.66 -7.30 -9.67
CA ASP A 150 -1.62 -5.93 -9.22
C ASP A 150 -1.23 -4.96 -10.35
N PHE A 151 -1.56 -3.69 -10.16
CA PHE A 151 -1.11 -2.59 -11.01
C PHE A 151 -0.49 -1.50 -10.13
N LEU A 152 0.30 -0.65 -10.76
CA LEU A 152 0.94 0.51 -10.16
C LEU A 152 0.52 1.77 -10.92
N ILE A 153 0.18 2.83 -10.18
CA ILE A 153 0.15 4.17 -10.76
C ILE A 153 1.56 4.74 -10.68
N LEU A 154 2.16 5.03 -11.83
CA LEU A 154 3.49 5.62 -11.98
C LEU A 154 3.36 6.93 -12.76
N ASN A 155 3.41 8.06 -12.05
CA ASN A 155 2.98 9.36 -12.57
C ASN A 155 1.57 9.22 -13.16
N ASP A 156 1.37 9.65 -14.41
CA ASP A 156 0.08 9.60 -15.10
C ASP A 156 -0.17 8.25 -15.81
N TRP A 157 0.70 7.24 -15.59
CA TRP A 157 0.60 5.93 -16.21
C TRP A 157 0.04 4.88 -15.27
N ILE A 158 -0.76 3.98 -15.82
CA ILE A 158 -1.13 2.71 -15.19
C ILE A 158 -0.21 1.64 -15.75
N VAL A 159 0.59 1.03 -14.89
CA VAL A 159 1.55 -0.03 -15.24
C VAL A 159 1.07 -1.34 -14.63
N PHE A 160 0.99 -2.38 -15.43
CA PHE A 160 0.64 -3.74 -14.99
C PHE A 160 1.38 -4.76 -15.84
N PRO A 161 1.64 -5.97 -15.30
CA PRO A 161 2.25 -7.02 -16.09
C PRO A 161 1.34 -7.40 -17.27
N ASN A 162 1.93 -7.52 -18.46
CA ASN A 162 1.25 -8.06 -19.62
C ASN A 162 1.61 -9.54 -19.73
N ASN A 163 0.64 -10.44 -19.48
CA ASN A 163 0.82 -11.86 -19.73
C ASN A 163 0.34 -12.16 -21.15
N THR A 164 1.23 -12.03 -22.12
CA THR A 164 1.08 -12.70 -23.43
C THR A 164 1.42 -14.17 -23.32
#